data_AF-A0A7X6UK75-F1
#
_entry.id   AF-A0A7X6UK75-F1
#
_cell.length_a   1.000
_cell.length_b   1.000
_cell.length_c   1.000
_cell.angle_alpha   90.00
_cell.angle_beta   90.00
_cell.angle_gamma   90.00
#
_symmetry.space_group_name_H-M   'P 1'
#
loop_
_entity.id
_entity.type
_entity.pdbx_description
1 polymer ?
#
loop_
_entity_poly.entity_id
_entity_poly.type
_entity_poly.pdbx_seq_one_letter_code
_entity_poly.pdbx_strand_id
1 'polypeptide(L)'
;NATLNEVNQTFTLLQNIEVLAVGTQLTKKEGAQETANITLAVDPDQAQRIMLAESEGEMKVTLRSSEDEQIVNNRKIDMNWLGAQY
;
A
#
# COMPACT_ATOMS: atom_id res chain seq x y z
N ASN A 1 -16.21 -29.45 5.98
CA ASN A 1 -16.44 -27.99 6.09
C ASN A 1 -15.24 -27.34 6.76
N ALA A 2 -14.26 -26.90 5.97
CA ALA A 2 -13.14 -26.13 6.49
C ALA A 2 -13.63 -24.70 6.71
N THR A 3 -13.53 -24.22 7.95
CA THR A 3 -13.68 -22.80 8.26
C THR A 3 -12.57 -22.07 7.51
N LEU A 4 -12.94 -21.28 6.50
CA LEU A 4 -12.03 -20.32 5.89
C LEU A 4 -11.73 -19.30 6.97
N ASN A 5 -10.65 -19.52 7.72
CA ASN A 5 -10.15 -18.52 8.65
C ASN A 5 -9.78 -17.32 7.79
N GLU A 6 -10.49 -16.20 7.95
CA GLU A 6 -10.13 -14.92 7.35
C GLU A 6 -8.79 -14.49 7.97
N VAL A 7 -7.69 -14.88 7.34
CA VAL A 7 -6.36 -14.48 7.78
C VAL A 7 -6.18 -13.04 7.30
N ASN A 8 -6.28 -12.10 8.23
CA ASN A 8 -5.93 -10.71 7.95
C ASN A 8 -4.40 -10.62 7.81
N GLN A 9 -3.92 -10.46 6.57
CA GLN A 9 -2.51 -10.42 6.22
C GLN A 9 -2.19 -9.11 5.50
N THR A 10 -1.02 -8.54 5.79
CA THR A 10 -0.44 -7.42 5.06
C THR A 10 0.85 -7.86 4.39
N PHE A 11 1.07 -7.42 3.15
CA PHE A 11 2.29 -7.70 2.40
C PHE A 11 2.62 -6.54 1.46
N THR A 12 3.88 -6.46 1.03
CA THR A 12 4.30 -5.48 0.02
C THR A 12 3.80 -5.92 -1.35
N LEU A 13 2.88 -5.16 -1.94
CA LEU A 13 2.40 -5.41 -3.30
C LEU A 13 3.47 -5.00 -4.33
N LEU A 14 3.92 -3.75 -4.24
CA LEU A 14 4.92 -3.14 -5.11
C LEU A 14 5.99 -2.45 -4.25
N GLN A 15 7.21 -2.37 -4.77
CA GLN A 15 8.34 -1.69 -4.12
C GLN A 15 9.16 -0.97 -5.18
N ASN A 16 9.82 0.13 -4.77
CA ASN A 16 10.72 0.89 -5.63
C ASN A 16 10.02 1.44 -6.88
N ILE A 17 8.80 1.95 -6.69
CA ILE A 17 8.02 2.59 -7.75
C ILE A 17 8.36 4.08 -7.77
N GLU A 18 8.71 4.58 -8.96
CA GLU A 18 9.01 6.00 -9.16
C GLU A 18 7.76 6.85 -8.95
N VAL A 19 7.91 7.90 -8.15
CA VAL A 19 6.86 8.88 -7.87
C VAL A 19 7.04 10.07 -8.79
N LEU A 20 6.04 10.32 -9.64
CA LEU A 20 6.04 11.42 -10.60
C LEU A 20 5.53 12.72 -9.96
N ALA A 21 4.55 12.61 -9.05
CA ALA A 21 3.97 13.76 -8.36
C ALA A 21 3.38 13.37 -7.01
N VAL A 22 3.39 14.32 -6.08
CA VAL A 22 2.63 14.27 -4.82
C VAL A 22 1.89 15.59 -4.69
N GLY A 23 0.59 15.53 -4.38
CA GLY A 23 -0.23 16.71 -4.19
C GLY A 23 -1.29 16.48 -3.12
N THR A 24 -1.83 17.55 -2.56
CA THR A 24 -2.98 17.47 -1.66
C THR A 24 -4.22 17.99 -2.38
N GLN A 25 -5.33 17.28 -2.27
CA GLN A 25 -6.61 17.78 -2.75
C GLN A 25 -7.06 18.90 -1.80
N LEU A 26 -6.81 20.14 -2.19
CA LEU A 26 -7.29 21.32 -1.46
C LEU A 26 -8.79 21.54 -1.72
N THR A 27 -9.65 20.61 -1.30
CA THR A 27 -11.08 20.90 -1.25
C THR A 27 -11.34 21.85 -0.09
N LYS A 28 -11.41 23.14 -0.41
CA LYS A 28 -11.73 24.26 0.49
C LYS A 28 -13.19 24.16 0.98
N LYS A 29 -13.49 23.16 1.82
CA LYS A 29 -14.66 23.10 2.68
C LYS A 29 -14.13 23.06 4.10
N GLU A 30 -14.61 23.98 4.95
CA GLU A 30 -14.31 23.94 6.39
C GLU A 30 -14.68 22.55 6.92
N GLY A 31 -13.68 21.79 7.37
CA GLY A 31 -13.83 20.41 7.88
C GLY A 31 -13.58 19.27 6.88
N ALA A 32 -13.13 19.54 5.65
CA ALA A 32 -12.74 18.48 4.71
C ALA A 32 -11.33 17.93 5.05
N GLN A 33 -11.22 16.61 5.18
CA GLN A 33 -9.96 15.92 5.40
C GLN A 33 -9.04 16.10 4.18
N GLU A 34 -7.78 16.48 4.41
CA GLU A 34 -6.79 16.59 3.36
C GLU A 34 -6.52 15.19 2.78
N THR A 35 -6.90 14.97 1.53
CA THR A 35 -6.56 13.74 0.80
C THR A 35 -5.25 13.97 0.05
N ALA A 36 -4.23 13.18 0.36
CA ALA A 36 -2.99 13.15 -0.43
C ALA A 36 -3.21 12.32 -1.70
N ASN A 37 -2.87 12.90 -2.85
CA ASN A 37 -2.83 12.25 -4.15
C ASN A 37 -1.37 12.00 -4.52
N ILE A 38 -1.08 10.79 -5.01
CA ILE A 38 0.25 10.40 -5.48
C ILE A 38 0.10 9.92 -6.93
N THR A 39 0.99 10.33 -7.81
CA THR A 39 1.09 9.84 -9.19
C THR A 39 2.32 8.96 -9.32
N LEU A 40 2.13 7.71 -9.75
CA LEU A 40 3.17 6.70 -9.84
C LEU A 40 3.48 6.36 -11.30
N ALA A 41 4.75 6.13 -11.62
CA ALA A 41 5.15 5.55 -12.90
C ALA A 41 5.03 4.02 -12.80
N VAL A 42 4.03 3.44 -13.46
CA VAL A 42 3.75 2.00 -13.44
C VAL A 42 3.58 1.44 -14.84
N ASP A 43 3.94 0.16 -15.02
CA ASP A 43 3.61 -0.59 -16.23
C ASP A 43 2.18 -1.18 -16.16
N PRO A 44 1.63 -1.71 -17.28
CA PRO A 44 0.28 -2.26 -17.30
C PRO A 44 0.04 -3.48 -16.39
N ASP A 45 1.06 -4.27 -16.07
CA ASP A 45 0.93 -5.42 -15.16
C ASP A 45 0.83 -4.93 -13.70
N GLN A 46 1.70 -4.00 -13.32
CA GLN A 46 1.68 -3.33 -12.02
C GLN A 46 0.33 -2.64 -11.77
N ALA A 47 -0.20 -1.94 -12.78
CA ALA A 47 -1.49 -1.24 -12.70
C ALA A 47 -2.66 -2.20 -12.44
N GLN A 48 -2.68 -3.37 -13.07
CA GLN A 48 -3.71 -4.39 -12.82
C GLN A 48 -3.65 -4.92 -11.39
N ARG A 49 -2.44 -5.14 -10.87
CA ARG A 49 -2.22 -5.60 -9.49
C ARG A 49 -2.69 -4.56 -8.47
N ILE A 50 -2.41 -3.28 -8.70
CA ILE A 50 -2.91 -2.17 -7.86
C ILE A 50 -4.44 -2.14 -7.88
N MET A 51 -5.04 -2.18 -9.07
CA MET A 51 -6.50 -2.10 -9.22
C MET A 51 -7.23 -3.21 -8.46
N LEU A 52 -6.71 -4.44 -8.52
CA LEU A 52 -7.26 -5.56 -7.76
C LEU A 52 -7.07 -5.39 -6.24
N ALA A 53 -5.90 -4.91 -5.82
CA ALA A 53 -5.64 -4.70 -4.40
C ALA A 53 -6.52 -3.58 -3.81
N GLU A 54 -6.83 -2.54 -4.59
CA GLU A 54 -7.74 -1.46 -4.20
C GLU A 54 -9.22 -1.91 -4.20
N SER A 55 -9.61 -2.86 -5.05
CA SER A 55 -11.00 -3.36 -5.08
C SER A 55 -11.29 -4.35 -3.95
N GLU A 56 -10.32 -5.18 -3.59
CA GLU A 56 -10.51 -6.30 -2.66
C GLU A 56 -9.96 -6.04 -1.24
N GLY A 57 -9.24 -4.94 -1.00
CA GLY A 57 -8.57 -4.72 0.28
C GLY A 57 -8.21 -3.27 0.59
N GLU A 58 -7.47 -3.08 1.69
CA GLU A 58 -6.93 -1.79 2.08
C GLU A 58 -5.46 -1.69 1.66
N MET A 59 -5.14 -0.66 0.87
CA MET A 59 -3.77 -0.37 0.46
C MET A 59 -3.24 0.85 1.20
N LYS A 60 -1.95 0.80 1.55
CA LYS A 60 -1.20 1.93 2.08
C LYS A 60 0.08 2.11 1.28
N VAL A 61 0.47 3.37 1.11
CA VAL A 61 1.69 3.76 0.42
C VAL A 61 2.61 4.45 1.41
N THR A 62 3.90 4.15 1.33
CA THR A 62 4.94 4.82 2.11
C THR A 62 6.00 5.36 1.16
N LEU A 63 6.40 6.61 1.37
CA LEU A 63 7.54 7.18 0.65
C LEU A 63 8.82 6.69 1.32
N ARG A 64 9.75 6.19 0.49
CA ARG A 64 11.10 5.81 0.90
C ARG A 64 12.07 6.97 0.65
N SER A 65 13.23 6.93 1.29
CA SER A 65 14.32 7.85 0.94
C SER A 65 14.68 7.69 -0.54
N SER A 66 15.02 8.79 -1.21
CA SER A 66 15.51 8.75 -2.59
C SER A 66 16.82 7.98 -2.75
N GLU A 67 17.58 7.79 -1.67
CA GLU A 67 18.82 7.01 -1.66
C GLU A 67 18.56 5.50 -1.44
N ASP A 68 17.33 5.10 -1.09
CA ASP A 68 16.98 3.73 -0.77
C ASP A 68 16.53 2.95 -2.03
N GLU A 69 17.52 2.50 -2.79
CA GLU A 69 17.32 1.73 -4.03
C GLU A 69 17.18 0.22 -3.78
N GLN A 70 17.22 -0.24 -2.53
CA GLN A 70 17.21 -1.68 -2.24
C GLN A 70 15.81 -2.27 -2.41
N ILE A 71 15.72 -3.37 -3.15
CA ILE A 71 14.53 -4.23 -3.17
C ILE A 71 14.70 -5.27 -2.07
N VAL A 72 13.72 -5.34 -1.17
CA VAL A 72 13.77 -6.21 0.01
C VAL A 72 12.66 -7.23 -0.11
N ASN A 73 13.01 -8.51 0.02
CA ASN A 73 12.01 -9.57 0.02
C ASN A 73 11.32 -9.62 1.39
N ASN A 74 10.18 -8.96 1.50
CA ASN A 74 9.40 -8.89 2.73
C ASN A 74 8.51 -10.12 2.88
N ARG A 75 8.49 -10.69 4.09
CA ARG A 75 7.52 -11.72 4.44
C ARG A 75 6.14 -11.08 4.62
N LYS A 76 5.09 -11.83 4.28
CA LYS A 76 3.72 -11.47 4.65
C LYS A 76 3.61 -11.48 6.18
N ILE A 77 2.96 -10.46 6.73
CA ILE A 77 2.72 -10.31 8.16
C ILE A 77 1.23 -10.56 8.43
N ASP A 78 0.94 -11.36 9.44
CA ASP A 78 -0.43 -11.64 9.89
C ASP A 78 -0.60 -11.29 11.38
N MET A 79 -1.84 -11.34 11.87
CA MET A 79 -2.15 -11.01 13.27
C MET A 79 -1.47 -11.95 14.28
N ASN A 80 -1.16 -13.20 13.91
CA ASN A 80 -0.50 -14.14 14.80
C ASN A 80 0.97 -13.73 15.04
N TRP A 81 1.63 -13.15 14.03
CA TRP A 81 2.97 -12.61 14.18
C TRP A 81 3.04 -11.46 15.22
N LEU A 82 2.02 -10.61 15.29
CA LEU A 82 1.94 -9.52 16.28
C LEU A 82 1.72 -10.05 17.72
N GLY A 83 0.89 -11.08 17.88
CA GLY A 83 0.62 -11.69 19.18
C GLY A 83 1.80 -12.46 19.78
N ALA A 84 2.77 -12.89 18.97
CA ALA A 84 3.97 -13.60 19.42
C ALA A 84 5.10 -12.69 19.92
N GLN A 85 4.92 -11.36 19.84
CA GLN A 85 5.89 -10.35 20.29
C GLN A 85 5.60 -9.81 21.71
N TYR A 86 4.49 -10.22 22.34
CA TYR A 86 4.06 -9.80 23.67
C TYR A 86 3.97 -10.98 24.65
#